data_AF-A0A5E7S844-F1
#
_entry.id   AF-A0A5E7S844-F1
#
_cell.length_a   1.000
_cell.length_b   1.000
_cell.length_c   1.000
_cell.angle_alpha   90.00
_cell.angle_beta   90.00
_cell.angle_gamma   90.00
#
_symmetry.space_group_name_H-M   'P 1'
#
loop_
_entity.id
_entity.type
_entity.pdbx_description
1 polymer ?
#
loop_
_entity_poly.entity_id
_entity_poly.type
_entity_poly.pdbx_seq_one_letter_code
_entity_poly.pdbx_strand_id
1 'polypeptide(L)'
;MHPLLCKTASALVVTALAQGIAQAALFAVDPGPYLPANGNFAAWYQDSHGRTLDLCLSKAVSSRVASAPGAPTYMCSLIPNPGIFDDTQPLVFPTNFPDEAFWATGETTIVDAARGIDLTYVSALEAAFSGGDPLEGDQISFARIRVRIDVATAGTYVITHPYGVEVFNVETPGRRAINMTRDIGIGAPKTYNGALKGDVGPFLRSVNGPYTETNPSTGQAEQFVGDPNLTEAVTGSPFNTNYVRIEGPNGLDLRTNLFAVSGKLSSVVRPTPVIAERSTYSRQAGTSAPVAQQDVFVMAPPPPATVTLDSNNPLLNFTEANTTGHWYAQSPNNPTLPSTLQVTADNHLAIASSAPTILPMPLTDLVTISRAEYSLSTGQITIVASTSDETSPPVLTATSGTGIAIGALSGDGAVKSLATGISPIPPAQVRVSSSNGGSDTEEVVIVQ
;
A
#
# COMPACT_ATOMS: atom_id res chain seq x y z
N MET A 1 -34.01 37.75 34.61
CA MET A 1 -34.71 36.60 33.98
C MET A 1 -34.04 36.32 32.65
N HIS A 2 -33.28 35.21 32.58
CA HIS A 2 -33.00 34.32 31.43
C HIS A 2 -32.64 34.85 30.02
N PRO A 3 -31.82 34.11 29.23
CA PRO A 3 -30.36 34.21 29.26
C PRO A 3 -29.72 34.37 27.86
N LEU A 4 -28.38 34.47 27.89
CA LEU A 4 -27.42 34.36 26.81
C LEU A 4 -27.75 33.31 25.73
N LEU A 5 -27.60 33.70 24.45
CA LEU A 5 -27.33 32.76 23.36
C LEU A 5 -25.86 32.91 22.93
N CYS A 6 -25.03 32.04 23.52
CA CYS A 6 -23.70 31.71 23.05
C CYS A 6 -23.84 30.98 21.71
N LYS A 7 -23.44 31.62 20.61
CA LYS A 7 -23.28 30.95 19.32
C LYS A 7 -21.92 30.27 19.29
N THR A 8 -21.86 29.03 19.76
CA THR A 8 -20.74 28.14 19.47
C THR A 8 -20.80 27.77 17.99
N ALA A 9 -19.96 28.41 17.17
CA ALA A 9 -19.63 27.89 15.87
C ALA A 9 -18.75 26.65 16.09
N SER A 10 -19.36 25.46 15.99
CA SER A 10 -18.62 24.21 15.88
C SER A 10 -17.92 24.21 14.52
N ALA A 11 -16.69 24.73 14.49
CA ALA A 11 -15.79 24.53 13.37
C ALA A 11 -15.42 23.05 13.36
N LEU A 12 -15.97 22.31 12.38
CA LEU A 12 -15.54 20.96 12.07
C LEU A 12 -14.13 21.08 11.49
N VAL A 13 -13.12 21.00 12.35
CA VAL A 13 -11.72 20.89 11.93
C VAL A 13 -11.58 19.50 11.33
N VAL A 14 -11.67 19.41 10.00
CA VAL A 14 -11.09 18.28 9.27
C VAL A 14 -9.59 18.55 9.26
N THR A 15 -8.90 18.14 10.32
CA THR A 15 -7.46 17.96 10.26
C THR A 15 -7.22 16.87 9.23
N ALA A 16 -6.79 17.28 8.04
CA ALA A 16 -6.09 16.39 7.13
C ALA A 16 -4.76 16.03 7.80
N LEU A 17 -4.82 15.10 8.76
CA LEU A 17 -3.66 14.33 9.11
C LEU A 17 -3.24 13.67 7.80
N ALA A 18 -2.10 14.07 7.24
CA ALA A 18 -1.33 13.20 6.37
C ALA A 18 -0.87 12.00 7.21
N GLN A 19 -1.83 11.16 7.62
CA GLN A 19 -1.55 9.80 8.01
C GLN A 19 -0.93 9.19 6.76
N GLY A 20 0.26 8.62 6.90
CA GLY A 20 0.74 7.65 5.92
C GLY A 20 -0.38 6.61 5.82
N ILE A 21 -1.18 6.74 4.78
CA ILE A 21 -2.28 5.82 4.51
C ILE A 21 -1.54 4.51 4.33
N ALA A 22 -1.75 3.52 5.21
CA ALA A 22 -1.27 2.17 4.94
C ALA A 22 -1.74 1.86 3.52
N GLN A 23 -0.83 1.78 2.57
CA GLN A 23 -1.22 1.58 1.18
C GLN A 23 -1.37 0.09 1.00
N ALA A 24 -2.52 -0.33 0.47
CA ALA A 24 -2.58 -1.63 -0.15
C ALA A 24 -1.58 -1.59 -1.30
N ALA A 25 -0.45 -2.27 -1.15
CA ALA A 25 0.69 -2.06 -2.03
C ALA A 25 1.45 -3.36 -2.26
N LEU A 26 1.88 -3.51 -3.51
CA LEU A 26 2.92 -4.45 -3.90
C LEU A 26 4.29 -3.80 -3.67
N PHE A 27 5.34 -4.61 -3.63
CA PHE A 27 6.70 -4.15 -3.37
C PHE A 27 7.59 -4.18 -4.62
N ALA A 28 7.57 -5.28 -5.36
CA ALA A 28 8.43 -5.43 -6.52
C ALA A 28 7.79 -6.32 -7.60
N VAL A 29 8.30 -6.21 -8.82
CA VAL A 29 7.90 -7.01 -9.98
C VAL A 29 9.15 -7.51 -10.70
N ASP A 30 9.02 -8.61 -11.42
CA ASP A 30 10.03 -9.12 -12.34
C ASP A 30 10.56 -8.01 -13.28
N PRO A 31 11.86 -7.65 -13.23
CA PRO A 31 12.44 -6.65 -14.10
C PRO A 31 12.69 -7.18 -15.53
N GLY A 32 12.41 -8.46 -15.79
CA GLY A 32 12.70 -9.14 -17.03
C GLY A 32 14.13 -9.70 -17.11
N PRO A 33 14.53 -10.28 -18.26
CA PRO A 33 13.78 -10.34 -19.52
C PRO A 33 12.51 -11.21 -19.44
N TYR A 34 11.44 -10.76 -20.08
CA TYR A 34 10.18 -11.51 -20.13
C TYR A 34 10.25 -12.64 -21.14
N LEU A 35 9.83 -13.84 -20.73
CA LEU A 35 10.01 -15.07 -21.49
C LEU A 35 8.69 -15.53 -22.14
N PRO A 36 8.73 -16.14 -23.34
CA PRO A 36 7.53 -16.67 -24.00
C PRO A 36 6.78 -17.73 -23.19
N ALA A 37 7.49 -18.47 -22.33
CA ALA A 37 6.88 -19.44 -21.41
C ALA A 37 5.83 -18.82 -20.48
N ASN A 38 5.96 -17.52 -20.19
CA ASN A 38 5.02 -16.73 -19.39
C ASN A 38 4.18 -15.78 -20.27
N GLY A 39 4.05 -16.03 -21.57
CA GLY A 39 3.36 -15.11 -22.49
C GLY A 39 4.05 -13.75 -22.67
N ASN A 40 5.35 -13.67 -22.36
CA ASN A 40 6.12 -12.43 -22.23
C ASN A 40 5.58 -11.45 -21.16
N PHE A 41 4.83 -11.95 -20.18
CA PHE A 41 4.49 -11.22 -18.95
C PHE A 41 5.62 -11.27 -17.91
N ALA A 42 5.54 -10.40 -16.90
CA ALA A 42 6.35 -10.50 -15.69
C ALA A 42 6.19 -11.89 -15.05
N ALA A 43 7.28 -12.57 -14.75
CA ALA A 43 7.20 -13.90 -14.14
C ALA A 43 6.55 -13.87 -12.76
N TRP A 44 6.78 -12.82 -11.97
CA TRP A 44 6.35 -12.74 -10.58
C TRP A 44 6.09 -11.30 -10.10
N TYR A 45 5.31 -11.19 -9.02
CA TYR A 45 5.20 -9.99 -8.18
C TYR A 45 5.45 -10.34 -6.71
N GLN A 46 6.12 -9.44 -6.00
CA GLN A 46 6.37 -9.52 -4.55
C GLN A 46 5.51 -8.48 -3.83
N ASP A 47 4.83 -8.88 -2.76
CA ASP A 47 4.10 -7.98 -1.88
C ASP A 47 4.96 -7.38 -0.76
N SER A 48 4.43 -6.38 -0.04
CA SER A 48 5.10 -5.74 1.09
C SER A 48 5.29 -6.66 2.32
N HIS A 49 4.60 -7.80 2.37
CA HIS A 49 4.81 -8.86 3.38
C HIS A 49 5.84 -9.91 2.93
N GLY A 50 6.52 -9.69 1.79
CA GLY A 50 7.60 -10.52 1.28
C GLY A 50 7.16 -11.76 0.49
N ARG A 51 5.86 -12.02 0.34
CA ARG A 51 5.38 -13.13 -0.49
C ARG A 51 5.60 -12.78 -1.95
N THR A 52 6.13 -13.75 -2.70
CA THR A 52 6.34 -13.61 -4.14
C THR A 52 5.47 -14.64 -4.85
N LEU A 53 4.63 -14.18 -5.77
CA LEU A 53 3.72 -15.04 -6.53
C LEU A 53 4.10 -15.03 -8.01
N ASP A 54 4.18 -16.22 -8.60
CA ASP A 54 4.37 -16.39 -10.04
C ASP A 54 3.06 -16.13 -10.79
N LEU A 55 3.14 -15.75 -12.07
CA LEU A 55 1.99 -15.79 -12.97
C LEU A 55 1.46 -17.23 -12.97
N CYS A 56 0.24 -17.43 -12.49
CA CYS A 56 -0.27 -18.76 -12.18
C CYS A 56 -0.69 -19.46 -13.48
N LEU A 57 0.26 -20.18 -14.09
CA LEU A 57 0.06 -20.97 -15.32
C LEU A 57 0.09 -22.49 -15.06
N SER A 58 -0.03 -22.90 -13.79
CA SER A 58 0.02 -24.30 -13.40
C SER A 58 -1.27 -25.05 -13.73
N LYS A 59 -1.14 -26.29 -14.19
CA LYS A 59 -2.24 -27.25 -14.34
C LYS A 59 -2.42 -28.17 -13.13
N ALA A 60 -1.77 -27.87 -12.00
CA ALA A 60 -2.03 -28.58 -10.76
C ALA A 60 -3.50 -28.45 -10.37
N VAL A 61 -4.08 -29.54 -9.88
CA VAL A 61 -5.49 -29.60 -9.46
C VAL A 61 -5.59 -29.77 -7.96
N SER A 62 -6.69 -29.32 -7.39
CA SER A 62 -6.99 -29.49 -5.97
C SER A 62 -7.13 -30.96 -5.61
N SER A 63 -6.32 -31.45 -4.66
CA SER A 63 -6.51 -32.76 -4.03
C SER A 63 -7.73 -32.83 -3.11
N ARG A 64 -8.31 -31.67 -2.76
CA ARG A 64 -9.41 -31.55 -1.79
C ARG A 64 -10.77 -31.43 -2.47
N VAL A 65 -10.82 -30.99 -3.73
CA VAL A 65 -12.04 -30.90 -4.53
C VAL A 65 -11.85 -31.73 -5.80
N ALA A 66 -12.69 -32.76 -5.95
CA ALA A 66 -12.63 -33.64 -7.12
C ALA A 66 -13.01 -32.87 -8.40
N SER A 67 -12.18 -33.01 -9.45
CA SER A 67 -12.51 -32.51 -10.77
C SER A 67 -13.73 -33.22 -11.37
N ALA A 68 -14.52 -32.49 -12.17
CA ALA A 68 -15.59 -33.06 -12.98
C ALA A 68 -15.18 -33.07 -14.47
N PRO A 69 -15.80 -33.93 -15.31
CA PRO A 69 -15.53 -33.92 -16.75
C PRO A 69 -15.76 -32.53 -17.36
N GLY A 70 -14.72 -31.96 -17.99
CA GLY A 70 -14.77 -30.60 -18.57
C GLY A 70 -14.74 -29.45 -17.56
N ALA A 71 -14.54 -29.74 -16.27
CA ALA A 71 -14.39 -28.76 -15.20
C ALA A 71 -13.27 -29.20 -14.24
N PRO A 72 -12.00 -29.10 -14.67
CA PRO A 72 -10.85 -29.37 -13.81
C PRO A 72 -10.78 -28.37 -12.65
N THR A 73 -10.43 -28.88 -11.47
CA THR A 73 -10.29 -28.09 -10.23
C THR A 73 -8.89 -27.48 -10.14
N TYR A 74 -8.49 -26.70 -11.14
CA TYR A 74 -7.16 -26.10 -11.19
C TYR A 74 -6.89 -25.20 -9.97
N MET A 75 -5.64 -25.22 -9.50
CA MET A 75 -5.16 -24.31 -8.45
C MET A 75 -4.90 -22.89 -8.98
N CYS A 76 -4.79 -22.74 -10.30
CA CYS A 76 -4.74 -21.47 -11.03
C CYS A 76 -6.07 -21.21 -11.77
N SER A 77 -6.43 -19.94 -11.97
CA SER A 77 -7.57 -19.58 -12.82
C SER A 77 -7.19 -19.70 -14.30
N LEU A 78 -7.34 -20.90 -14.85
CA LEU A 78 -7.08 -21.23 -16.26
C LEU A 78 -8.42 -21.50 -16.96
N ILE A 79 -9.04 -20.44 -17.50
CA ILE A 79 -10.38 -20.52 -18.09
C ILE A 79 -10.26 -20.89 -19.57
N PRO A 80 -10.77 -22.05 -20.03
CA PRO A 80 -10.77 -22.39 -21.45
C PRO A 80 -11.62 -21.40 -22.26
N ASN A 81 -11.11 -20.98 -23.41
CA ASN A 81 -11.81 -20.10 -24.34
C ASN A 81 -11.75 -20.71 -25.75
N PRO A 82 -12.88 -21.21 -26.31
CA PRO A 82 -12.88 -21.93 -27.59
C PRO A 82 -12.22 -21.15 -28.73
N GLY A 83 -11.17 -21.74 -29.31
CA GLY A 83 -10.39 -21.13 -30.39
C GLY A 83 -9.21 -20.27 -29.93
N ILE A 84 -9.07 -20.03 -28.62
CA ILE A 84 -8.01 -19.21 -28.01
C ILE A 84 -7.15 -20.07 -27.06
N PHE A 85 -7.79 -20.74 -26.10
CA PHE A 85 -7.11 -21.57 -25.11
C PHE A 85 -7.89 -22.88 -24.85
N ASP A 86 -7.21 -23.99 -25.15
CA ASP A 86 -7.60 -25.36 -24.81
C ASP A 86 -6.72 -25.86 -23.66
N ASP A 87 -7.32 -26.01 -22.49
CA ASP A 87 -6.67 -26.46 -21.25
C ASP A 87 -6.26 -27.94 -21.28
N THR A 88 -6.67 -28.70 -22.29
CA THR A 88 -6.19 -30.06 -22.53
C THR A 88 -4.86 -30.10 -23.29
N GLN A 89 -4.48 -29.00 -23.96
CA GLN A 89 -3.25 -28.89 -24.75
C GLN A 89 -2.13 -28.16 -24.00
N PRO A 90 -0.85 -28.35 -24.34
CA PRO A 90 0.25 -27.61 -23.72
C PRO A 90 0.09 -26.09 -23.85
N LEU A 91 0.52 -25.35 -22.82
CA LEU A 91 0.59 -23.88 -22.86
C LEU A 91 1.70 -23.45 -23.83
N VAL A 92 1.34 -22.73 -24.89
CA VAL A 92 2.26 -22.24 -25.92
C VAL A 92 1.82 -20.85 -26.35
N PHE A 93 2.60 -19.82 -26.02
CA PHE A 93 2.33 -18.47 -26.50
C PHE A 93 2.84 -18.26 -27.95
N PRO A 94 2.10 -17.60 -28.84
CA PRO A 94 0.75 -17.04 -28.66
C PRO A 94 -0.41 -18.00 -29.04
N THR A 95 -0.13 -19.22 -29.48
CA THR A 95 -1.13 -20.07 -30.16
C THR A 95 -2.14 -20.78 -29.25
N ASN A 96 -1.73 -21.21 -28.07
CA ASN A 96 -2.59 -21.86 -27.06
C ASN A 96 -2.21 -21.32 -25.68
N PHE A 97 -2.69 -20.13 -25.36
CA PHE A 97 -2.38 -19.40 -24.14
C PHE A 97 -3.66 -18.71 -23.64
N PRO A 98 -3.94 -18.69 -22.34
CA PRO A 98 -5.14 -18.02 -21.84
C PRO A 98 -5.09 -16.52 -22.15
N ASP A 99 -6.21 -15.97 -22.60
CA ASP A 99 -6.43 -14.54 -22.83
C ASP A 99 -6.36 -13.71 -21.54
N GLU A 100 -6.66 -14.33 -20.40
CA GLU A 100 -6.47 -13.78 -19.06
C GLU A 100 -5.73 -14.79 -18.15
N ALA A 101 -4.75 -14.32 -17.39
CA ALA A 101 -4.06 -15.09 -16.36
C ALA A 101 -3.83 -14.23 -15.12
N PHE A 102 -3.51 -14.85 -13.98
CA PHE A 102 -3.50 -14.14 -12.70
C PHE A 102 -2.28 -14.50 -11.87
N TRP A 103 -1.65 -13.49 -11.26
CA TRP A 103 -0.66 -13.72 -10.20
C TRP A 103 -1.35 -13.99 -8.86
N ALA A 104 -2.48 -13.33 -8.62
CA ALA A 104 -3.28 -13.49 -7.42
C ALA A 104 -4.76 -13.20 -7.70
N THR A 105 -5.65 -13.96 -7.06
CA THR A 105 -7.08 -13.64 -7.03
C THR A 105 -7.64 -13.85 -5.62
N GLY A 106 -8.62 -13.03 -5.25
CA GLY A 106 -9.43 -13.18 -4.06
C GLY A 106 -10.87 -12.79 -4.40
N GLU A 107 -11.77 -13.76 -4.35
CA GLU A 107 -13.17 -13.58 -4.70
C GLU A 107 -14.07 -13.96 -3.53
N THR A 108 -15.14 -13.20 -3.33
CA THR A 108 -16.20 -13.57 -2.40
C THR A 108 -17.55 -13.06 -2.85
N THR A 109 -18.60 -13.70 -2.35
CA THR A 109 -19.99 -13.32 -2.60
C THR A 109 -20.77 -13.19 -1.30
N ILE A 110 -21.77 -12.30 -1.28
CA ILE A 110 -22.78 -12.22 -0.22
C ILE A 110 -24.13 -12.18 -0.91
N VAL A 111 -24.97 -13.20 -0.67
CA VAL A 111 -26.32 -13.28 -1.21
C VAL A 111 -27.33 -13.26 -0.07
N ASP A 112 -28.22 -12.29 -0.07
CA ASP A 112 -29.36 -12.18 0.82
C ASP A 112 -30.59 -11.76 0.03
N ALA A 113 -31.32 -12.76 -0.49
CA ALA A 113 -32.51 -12.53 -1.29
C ALA A 113 -33.64 -11.81 -0.52
N ALA A 114 -33.71 -11.96 0.81
CA ALA A 114 -34.75 -11.31 1.61
C ALA A 114 -34.54 -9.79 1.70
N ARG A 115 -33.28 -9.34 1.69
CA ARG A 115 -32.90 -7.93 1.65
C ARG A 115 -32.59 -7.42 0.23
N GLY A 116 -32.69 -8.30 -0.77
CA GLY A 116 -32.42 -8.00 -2.17
C GLY A 116 -30.96 -7.66 -2.44
N ILE A 117 -30.04 -8.39 -1.82
CA ILE A 117 -28.58 -8.26 -2.01
C ILE A 117 -28.03 -9.46 -2.76
N ASP A 118 -27.29 -9.18 -3.83
CA ASP A 118 -26.38 -10.11 -4.51
C ASP A 118 -25.08 -9.35 -4.76
N LEU A 119 -24.07 -9.58 -3.91
CA LEU A 119 -22.77 -8.93 -3.94
C LEU A 119 -21.72 -9.89 -4.48
N THR A 120 -20.93 -9.44 -5.45
CA THR A 120 -19.66 -10.05 -5.85
C THR A 120 -18.51 -9.06 -5.65
N TYR A 121 -17.48 -9.50 -4.94
CA TYR A 121 -16.23 -8.79 -4.78
C TYR A 121 -15.10 -9.59 -5.42
N VAL A 122 -14.24 -8.91 -6.18
CA VAL A 122 -13.01 -9.47 -6.75
C VAL A 122 -11.85 -8.53 -6.46
N SER A 123 -10.78 -9.06 -5.90
CA SER A 123 -9.44 -8.47 -5.96
C SER A 123 -8.52 -9.35 -6.80
N ALA A 124 -7.78 -8.77 -7.73
CA ALA A 124 -6.89 -9.54 -8.59
C ALA A 124 -5.64 -8.77 -8.98
N LEU A 125 -4.57 -9.51 -9.25
CA LEU A 125 -3.42 -9.04 -10.00
C LEU A 125 -3.39 -9.82 -11.32
N GLU A 126 -3.70 -9.14 -12.41
CA GLU A 126 -4.19 -9.74 -13.65
C GLU A 126 -3.28 -9.42 -14.82
N ALA A 127 -3.01 -10.45 -15.63
CA ALA A 127 -2.35 -10.40 -16.93
C ALA A 127 -3.42 -10.55 -18.00
N ALA A 128 -3.45 -9.63 -18.95
CA ALA A 128 -4.39 -9.67 -20.06
C ALA A 128 -3.74 -9.11 -21.34
N PHE A 129 -4.45 -9.24 -22.45
CA PHE A 129 -4.06 -8.64 -23.73
C PHE A 129 -5.02 -7.49 -24.07
N SER A 130 -4.47 -6.32 -24.40
CA SER A 130 -5.28 -5.15 -24.72
C SER A 130 -6.20 -5.34 -25.95
N GLY A 131 -5.81 -6.21 -26.89
CA GLY A 131 -6.63 -6.64 -28.03
C GLY A 131 -7.61 -7.78 -27.75
N GLY A 132 -7.60 -8.35 -26.53
CA GLY A 132 -8.44 -9.49 -26.13
C GLY A 132 -7.77 -10.85 -26.35
N ASP A 133 -7.20 -11.09 -27.53
CA ASP A 133 -6.54 -12.36 -27.84
C ASP A 133 -5.05 -12.33 -27.47
N PRO A 134 -4.43 -13.49 -27.14
CA PRO A 134 -2.99 -13.60 -26.95
C PRO A 134 -2.20 -13.12 -28.17
N LEU A 135 -1.65 -11.92 -28.07
CA LEU A 135 -0.85 -11.30 -29.12
C LEU A 135 0.40 -10.66 -28.54
N GLU A 136 1.52 -10.90 -29.21
CA GLU A 136 2.79 -10.29 -28.83
C GLU A 136 2.73 -8.77 -29.02
N GLY A 137 3.02 -8.03 -27.96
CA GLY A 137 2.93 -6.57 -27.97
C GLY A 137 1.61 -6.03 -27.42
N ASP A 138 0.68 -6.88 -26.99
CA ASP A 138 -0.59 -6.45 -26.37
C ASP A 138 -0.62 -6.66 -24.85
N GLN A 139 0.44 -7.21 -24.26
CA GLN A 139 0.50 -7.57 -22.84
C GLN A 139 0.31 -6.36 -21.92
N ILE A 140 -0.69 -6.42 -21.06
CA ILE A 140 -0.93 -5.47 -19.98
C ILE A 140 -1.05 -6.18 -18.63
N SER A 141 -0.65 -5.51 -17.56
CA SER A 141 -0.92 -5.95 -16.20
C SER A 141 -1.56 -4.84 -15.37
N PHE A 142 -2.40 -5.22 -14.43
CA PHE A 142 -3.04 -4.27 -13.51
C PHE A 142 -3.50 -4.96 -12.23
N ALA A 143 -3.60 -4.16 -11.18
CA ALA A 143 -4.31 -4.52 -9.97
C ALA A 143 -5.78 -4.14 -10.14
N ARG A 144 -6.69 -5.07 -9.84
CA ARG A 144 -8.13 -4.92 -9.99
C ARG A 144 -8.82 -5.00 -8.63
N ILE A 145 -9.69 -4.03 -8.38
CA ILE A 145 -10.80 -4.16 -7.42
C ILE A 145 -12.11 -4.06 -8.20
N ARG A 146 -13.01 -5.02 -8.02
CA ARG A 146 -14.34 -5.01 -8.61
C ARG A 146 -15.39 -5.29 -7.55
N VAL A 147 -16.44 -4.47 -7.56
CA VAL A 147 -17.59 -4.57 -6.67
C VAL A 147 -18.85 -4.49 -7.52
N ARG A 148 -19.62 -5.57 -7.56
CA ARG A 148 -20.92 -5.64 -8.26
C ARG A 148 -21.99 -6.01 -7.25
N ILE A 149 -23.03 -5.20 -7.14
CA ILE A 149 -24.07 -5.39 -6.14
C ILE A 149 -25.44 -5.11 -6.75
N ASP A 150 -26.34 -6.09 -6.63
CA ASP A 150 -27.78 -5.87 -6.74
C ASP A 150 -28.28 -5.31 -5.41
N VAL A 151 -29.01 -4.20 -5.43
CA VAL A 151 -29.63 -3.63 -4.22
C VAL A 151 -31.09 -3.27 -4.47
N ALA A 152 -31.95 -3.47 -3.46
CA ALA A 152 -33.39 -3.21 -3.59
C ALA A 152 -33.84 -1.82 -3.10
N THR A 153 -32.98 -1.07 -2.41
CA THR A 153 -33.32 0.22 -1.79
C THR A 153 -32.36 1.32 -2.23
N ALA A 154 -32.87 2.55 -2.42
CA ALA A 154 -32.04 3.71 -2.73
C ALA A 154 -31.38 4.24 -1.45
N GLY A 155 -30.17 4.79 -1.56
CA GLY A 155 -29.46 5.41 -0.45
C GLY A 155 -27.96 5.15 -0.48
N THR A 156 -27.31 5.46 0.64
CA THR A 156 -25.86 5.34 0.77
C THR A 156 -25.47 3.95 1.26
N TYR A 157 -24.53 3.32 0.55
CA TYR A 157 -23.93 2.05 0.89
C TYR A 157 -22.43 2.24 1.16
N VAL A 158 -21.92 1.59 2.21
CA VAL A 158 -20.51 1.55 2.56
C VAL A 158 -20.01 0.12 2.41
N ILE A 159 -19.01 -0.09 1.57
CA ILE A 159 -18.41 -1.40 1.30
C ILE A 159 -17.00 -1.40 1.87
N THR A 160 -16.80 -2.08 2.99
CA THR A 160 -15.47 -2.31 3.56
C THR A 160 -14.94 -3.63 3.02
N HIS A 161 -13.75 -3.63 2.45
CA HIS A 161 -13.11 -4.82 1.88
C HIS A 161 -11.63 -4.90 2.31
N PRO A 162 -10.90 -5.98 1.95
CA PRO A 162 -9.53 -6.17 2.41
C PRO A 162 -8.53 -5.07 2.08
N TYR A 163 -8.83 -4.22 1.10
CA TYR A 163 -7.91 -3.21 0.60
C TYR A 163 -8.47 -1.78 0.68
N GLY A 164 -9.59 -1.57 1.36
CA GLY A 164 -10.14 -0.22 1.49
C GLY A 164 -11.61 -0.18 1.84
N VAL A 165 -12.18 1.02 1.67
CA VAL A 165 -13.59 1.31 1.89
C VAL A 165 -14.11 2.11 0.70
N GLU A 166 -15.21 1.64 0.13
CA GLU A 166 -15.92 2.32 -0.96
C GLU A 166 -17.26 2.85 -0.45
N VAL A 167 -17.64 4.05 -0.86
CA VAL A 167 -18.94 4.65 -0.51
C VAL A 167 -19.71 4.96 -1.79
N PHE A 168 -20.90 4.39 -1.91
CA PHE A 168 -21.78 4.56 -3.08
C PHE A 168 -23.09 5.22 -2.67
N ASN A 169 -23.53 6.21 -3.44
CA ASN A 169 -24.89 6.73 -3.36
C ASN A 169 -25.73 6.15 -4.51
N VAL A 170 -26.72 5.32 -4.18
CA VAL A 170 -27.59 4.65 -5.16
C VAL A 170 -28.92 5.40 -5.27
N GLU A 171 -29.15 6.03 -6.41
CA GLU A 171 -30.42 6.72 -6.71
C GLU A 171 -31.46 5.78 -7.30
N THR A 172 -31.03 4.84 -8.14
CA THR A 172 -31.89 3.85 -8.81
C THR A 172 -31.47 2.44 -8.41
N PRO A 173 -32.24 1.76 -7.53
CA PRO A 173 -31.97 0.39 -7.13
C PRO A 173 -32.23 -0.60 -8.27
N GLY A 174 -31.71 -1.81 -8.12
CA GLY A 174 -31.90 -2.91 -9.05
C GLY A 174 -30.63 -3.72 -9.27
N ARG A 175 -30.63 -4.50 -10.35
CA ARG A 175 -29.50 -5.34 -10.74
C ARG A 175 -28.29 -4.50 -11.10
N ARG A 176 -27.14 -4.79 -10.47
CA ARG A 176 -25.87 -4.08 -10.64
C ARG A 176 -26.01 -2.57 -10.47
N ALA A 177 -26.89 -2.14 -9.57
CA ALA A 177 -27.02 -0.72 -9.20
C ALA A 177 -25.72 -0.17 -8.59
N ILE A 178 -24.88 -1.05 -8.01
CA ILE A 178 -23.46 -0.77 -7.78
C ILE A 178 -22.66 -1.65 -8.74
N ASN A 179 -21.83 -1.04 -9.58
CA ASN A 179 -20.98 -1.72 -10.57
C ASN A 179 -19.67 -0.95 -10.76
N MET A 180 -18.76 -1.14 -9.81
CA MET A 180 -17.45 -0.50 -9.82
C MET A 180 -16.38 -1.50 -10.28
N THR A 181 -15.49 -1.05 -11.16
CA THR A 181 -14.23 -1.72 -11.46
C THR A 181 -13.15 -0.66 -11.48
N ARG A 182 -12.12 -0.87 -10.68
CA ARG A 182 -10.92 -0.05 -10.62
C ARG A 182 -9.75 -0.91 -11.01
N ASP A 183 -9.21 -0.64 -12.20
CA ASP A 183 -8.01 -1.28 -12.73
C ASP A 183 -6.87 -0.25 -12.69
N ILE A 184 -5.85 -0.50 -11.86
CA ILE A 184 -4.70 0.38 -11.68
C ILE A 184 -3.46 -0.28 -12.25
N GLY A 185 -2.72 0.48 -13.07
CA GLY A 185 -1.42 0.07 -13.57
C GLY A 185 -1.38 -0.27 -15.06
N ILE A 186 -2.53 -0.20 -15.76
CA ILE A 186 -2.58 -0.33 -17.22
C ILE A 186 -1.68 0.74 -17.84
N GLY A 187 -0.58 0.29 -18.42
CA GLY A 187 0.42 1.12 -19.08
C GLY A 187 0.58 0.80 -20.56
N ALA A 188 1.66 1.28 -21.16
CA ALA A 188 2.09 0.81 -22.46
C ALA A 188 2.34 -0.71 -22.40
N PRO A 189 2.18 -1.45 -23.52
CA PRO A 189 2.39 -2.88 -23.52
C PRO A 189 3.76 -3.27 -22.95
N LYS A 190 3.78 -4.39 -22.22
CA LYS A 190 4.97 -4.92 -21.51
C LYS A 190 5.54 -4.01 -20.42
N THR A 191 4.73 -3.08 -19.90
CA THR A 191 5.08 -2.27 -18.73
C THR A 191 4.38 -2.80 -17.50
N TYR A 192 5.10 -3.50 -16.62
CA TYR A 192 4.50 -4.21 -15.48
C TYR A 192 4.68 -3.52 -14.11
N ASN A 193 5.44 -2.43 -14.05
CA ASN A 193 5.59 -1.67 -12.81
C ASN A 193 4.35 -0.82 -12.47
N GLY A 194 3.41 -0.64 -13.40
CA GLY A 194 2.20 0.14 -13.18
C GLY A 194 1.33 -0.48 -12.09
N ALA A 195 1.23 -1.81 -12.04
CA ALA A 195 0.44 -2.53 -11.05
C ALA A 195 0.97 -2.35 -9.61
N LEU A 196 2.24 -1.95 -9.43
CA LEU A 196 2.80 -1.65 -8.11
C LEU A 196 2.13 -0.43 -7.43
N LYS A 197 1.46 0.41 -8.21
CA LYS A 197 0.70 1.57 -7.72
C LYS A 197 -0.75 1.22 -7.37
N GLY A 198 -1.15 -0.03 -7.61
CA GLY A 198 -2.49 -0.52 -7.37
C GLY A 198 -2.71 -0.94 -5.92
N ASP A 199 -3.98 -1.05 -5.56
CA ASP A 199 -4.46 -1.31 -4.21
C ASP A 199 -4.79 -2.79 -3.97
N VAL A 200 -3.95 -3.69 -4.50
CA VAL A 200 -4.05 -5.13 -4.28
C VAL A 200 -2.72 -5.63 -3.73
N GLY A 201 -2.59 -5.58 -2.41
CA GLY A 201 -1.38 -5.98 -1.67
C GLY A 201 -1.50 -5.59 -0.20
N PRO A 202 -0.91 -6.35 0.75
CA PRO A 202 -0.35 -7.68 0.60
C PRO A 202 -1.35 -8.71 0.06
N PHE A 203 -0.84 -9.83 -0.48
CA PHE A 203 -1.71 -10.84 -1.06
C PHE A 203 -2.57 -11.50 0.03
N LEU A 204 -3.87 -11.64 -0.25
CA LEU A 204 -4.72 -12.51 0.56
C LEU A 204 -4.24 -13.95 0.43
N ARG A 205 -4.31 -14.68 1.54
CA ARG A 205 -4.02 -16.11 1.60
C ARG A 205 -5.03 -16.81 2.48
N SER A 206 -5.30 -18.08 2.19
CA SER A 206 -6.09 -18.93 3.08
C SER A 206 -5.37 -19.09 4.42
N VAL A 207 -6.12 -19.09 5.52
CA VAL A 207 -5.58 -19.39 6.85
C VAL A 207 -5.14 -20.86 7.00
N ASN A 208 -5.60 -21.73 6.10
CA ASN A 208 -5.28 -23.15 6.07
C ASN A 208 -4.12 -23.47 5.10
N GLY A 209 -3.74 -22.50 4.25
CA GLY A 209 -2.63 -22.63 3.30
C GLY A 209 -1.25 -22.43 3.95
N PRO A 210 -0.16 -22.58 3.17
CA PRO A 210 -0.16 -22.88 1.74
C PRO A 210 -0.54 -24.33 1.42
N TYR A 211 -1.10 -24.56 0.24
CA TYR A 211 -1.41 -25.90 -0.27
C TYR A 211 -0.31 -26.37 -1.23
N THR A 212 0.03 -27.66 -1.17
CA THR A 212 0.98 -28.28 -2.11
C THR A 212 0.23 -29.22 -3.03
N GLU A 213 0.40 -29.05 -4.34
CA GLU A 213 -0.20 -29.90 -5.37
C GLU A 213 0.82 -30.26 -6.44
N THR A 214 0.65 -31.42 -7.07
CA THR A 214 1.54 -31.87 -8.15
C THR A 214 1.04 -31.33 -9.49
N ASN A 215 1.89 -30.60 -10.20
CA ASN A 215 1.59 -30.20 -11.57
C ASN A 215 1.73 -31.42 -12.49
N PRO A 216 0.65 -31.88 -13.14
CA PRO A 216 0.67 -33.10 -13.96
C PRO A 216 1.54 -32.97 -15.20
N SER A 217 1.80 -31.74 -15.68
CA SER A 217 2.60 -31.50 -16.88
C SER A 217 4.12 -31.54 -16.60
N THR A 218 4.54 -31.23 -15.38
CA THR A 218 5.97 -31.14 -15.01
C THR A 218 6.39 -32.19 -13.97
N GLY A 219 5.44 -32.80 -13.27
CA GLY A 219 5.68 -33.70 -12.14
C GLY A 219 6.19 -33.00 -10.88
N GLN A 220 6.30 -31.66 -10.89
CA GLN A 220 6.81 -30.89 -9.76
C GLN A 220 5.71 -30.67 -8.72
N ALA A 221 6.10 -30.72 -7.44
CA ALA A 221 5.27 -30.25 -6.34
C ALA A 221 5.34 -28.72 -6.29
N GLU A 222 4.19 -28.07 -6.39
CA GLU A 222 4.05 -26.62 -6.42
C GLU A 222 3.22 -26.16 -5.24
N GLN A 223 3.48 -24.95 -4.74
CA GLN A 223 2.78 -24.41 -3.57
C GLN A 223 1.89 -23.23 -3.95
N PHE A 224 0.74 -23.11 -3.27
CA PHE A 224 -0.28 -22.11 -3.54
C PHE A 224 -0.74 -21.43 -2.26
N VAL A 225 -1.01 -20.12 -2.30
CA VAL A 225 -1.47 -19.34 -1.13
C VAL A 225 -2.92 -19.65 -0.73
N GLY A 226 -3.68 -20.29 -1.60
CA GLY A 226 -5.06 -20.72 -1.39
C GLY A 226 -5.46 -21.76 -2.44
N ASP A 227 -6.67 -22.29 -2.30
CA ASP A 227 -7.32 -23.07 -3.34
C ASP A 227 -8.56 -22.30 -3.83
N PRO A 228 -8.64 -21.87 -5.10
CA PRO A 228 -9.82 -21.21 -5.63
C PRO A 228 -11.06 -22.12 -5.67
N ASN A 229 -10.92 -23.43 -5.49
CA ASN A 229 -12.03 -24.38 -5.43
C ASN A 229 -12.65 -24.50 -4.02
N LEU A 230 -12.09 -23.81 -3.02
CA LEU A 230 -12.61 -23.77 -1.65
C LEU A 230 -13.03 -22.34 -1.29
N THR A 231 -13.95 -22.21 -0.34
CA THR A 231 -14.33 -20.92 0.26
C THR A 231 -13.91 -20.93 1.72
N GLU A 232 -12.83 -20.21 2.03
CA GLU A 232 -12.13 -20.29 3.32
C GLU A 232 -11.84 -18.92 3.92
N ALA A 233 -11.64 -18.87 5.24
CA ALA A 233 -11.20 -17.65 5.89
C ALA A 233 -9.82 -17.24 5.37
N VAL A 234 -9.59 -15.92 5.24
CA VAL A 234 -8.33 -15.36 4.74
C VAL A 234 -7.61 -14.51 5.76
N THR A 235 -6.32 -14.27 5.50
CA THR A 235 -5.50 -13.25 6.15
C THR A 235 -4.65 -12.53 5.10
N GLY A 236 -4.01 -11.42 5.48
CA GLY A 236 -3.10 -10.66 4.62
C GLY A 236 -3.54 -9.23 4.31
N SER A 237 -4.75 -8.82 4.71
CA SER A 237 -5.19 -7.42 4.56
C SER A 237 -4.23 -6.46 5.29
N PRO A 238 -3.79 -5.35 4.65
CA PRO A 238 -2.97 -4.33 5.31
C PRO A 238 -3.73 -3.50 6.35
N PHE A 239 -5.07 -3.58 6.35
CA PHE A 239 -5.95 -2.83 7.26
C PHE A 239 -6.57 -3.72 8.34
N ASN A 240 -6.15 -4.98 8.42
CA ASN A 240 -6.78 -6.01 9.25
C ASN A 240 -8.28 -6.20 8.92
N THR A 241 -8.70 -5.87 7.69
CA THR A 241 -10.06 -6.07 7.18
C THR A 241 -10.14 -7.35 6.34
N ASN A 242 -9.85 -8.51 6.94
CA ASN A 242 -9.87 -9.81 6.23
C ASN A 242 -11.29 -10.31 5.90
N TYR A 243 -12.17 -9.42 5.44
CA TYR A 243 -13.58 -9.63 5.16
C TYR A 243 -14.10 -8.61 4.14
N VAL A 244 -15.25 -8.92 3.52
CA VAL A 244 -16.09 -7.93 2.83
C VAL A 244 -17.33 -7.68 3.68
N ARG A 245 -17.69 -6.41 3.90
CA ARG A 245 -18.88 -5.96 4.61
C ARG A 245 -19.62 -4.91 3.80
N ILE A 246 -20.94 -5.08 3.68
CA ILE A 246 -21.84 -4.08 3.10
C ILE A 246 -22.74 -3.52 4.21
N GLU A 247 -22.66 -2.21 4.38
CA GLU A 247 -23.58 -1.43 5.20
C GLU A 247 -24.47 -0.56 4.31
N GLY A 248 -25.72 -0.33 4.70
CA GLY A 248 -26.63 0.46 3.89
C GLY A 248 -27.95 0.86 4.58
N PRO A 249 -28.93 1.36 3.79
CA PRO A 249 -30.22 1.80 4.29
C PRO A 249 -30.96 0.73 5.10
N ASN A 250 -31.89 1.16 5.95
CA ASN A 250 -32.72 0.28 6.79
C ASN A 250 -31.94 -0.64 7.75
N GLY A 251 -30.70 -0.26 8.11
CA GLY A 251 -29.84 -1.05 8.99
C GLY A 251 -29.27 -2.29 8.33
N LEU A 252 -29.11 -2.29 7.00
CA LEU A 252 -28.39 -3.35 6.29
C LEU A 252 -26.95 -3.42 6.82
N ASP A 253 -26.55 -4.62 7.24
CA ASP A 253 -25.19 -4.96 7.65
C ASP A 253 -24.97 -6.45 7.40
N LEU A 254 -24.26 -6.77 6.32
CA LEU A 254 -23.89 -8.14 5.96
C LEU A 254 -22.38 -8.22 5.81
N ARG A 255 -21.79 -9.35 6.22
CA ARG A 255 -20.35 -9.56 6.16
C ARG A 255 -20.00 -11.02 5.88
N THR A 256 -18.96 -11.24 5.09
CA THR A 256 -18.29 -12.53 4.95
C THR A 256 -16.78 -12.36 5.07
N ASN A 257 -16.11 -13.30 5.73
CA ASN A 257 -14.65 -13.41 5.76
C ASN A 257 -14.13 -14.59 4.93
N LEU A 258 -15.02 -15.27 4.20
CA LEU A 258 -14.68 -16.43 3.40
C LEU A 258 -14.44 -16.02 1.95
N PHE A 259 -13.34 -16.48 1.35
CA PHE A 259 -12.96 -16.18 -0.02
C PHE A 259 -12.50 -17.45 -0.74
N ALA A 260 -12.66 -17.46 -2.06
CA ALA A 260 -11.86 -18.28 -2.96
C ALA A 260 -10.59 -17.50 -3.32
N VAL A 261 -9.42 -18.09 -3.09
CA VAL A 261 -8.13 -17.43 -3.30
C VAL A 261 -7.23 -18.30 -4.16
N SER A 262 -6.63 -17.70 -5.21
CA SER A 262 -5.59 -18.34 -6.02
C SER A 262 -4.30 -17.51 -6.01
N GLY A 263 -3.18 -18.20 -6.17
CA GLY A 263 -1.85 -17.62 -6.35
C GLY A 263 -0.79 -18.68 -6.13
N LYS A 264 0.14 -18.83 -7.07
CA LYS A 264 1.25 -19.80 -6.99
C LYS A 264 2.45 -19.14 -6.31
N LEU A 265 2.96 -19.75 -5.25
CA LEU A 265 4.19 -19.28 -4.59
C LEU A 265 5.38 -19.46 -5.53
N SER A 266 6.15 -18.38 -5.70
CA SER A 266 7.34 -18.37 -6.53
C SER A 266 8.50 -19.10 -5.86
N SER A 267 9.32 -19.77 -6.66
CA SER A 267 10.63 -20.27 -6.20
C SER A 267 11.73 -19.21 -6.25
N VAL A 268 11.45 -18.01 -6.78
CA VAL A 268 12.43 -16.92 -6.84
C VAL A 268 12.73 -16.43 -5.43
N VAL A 269 14.00 -16.49 -5.05
CA VAL A 269 14.48 -15.95 -3.78
C VAL A 269 14.50 -14.43 -3.84
N ARG A 270 13.89 -13.78 -2.85
CA ARG A 270 13.82 -12.32 -2.73
C ARG A 270 14.31 -11.87 -1.36
N PRO A 271 14.95 -10.69 -1.27
CA PRO A 271 15.24 -10.09 0.02
C PRO A 271 13.94 -9.66 0.73
N THR A 272 14.02 -9.53 2.05
CA THR A 272 12.93 -9.06 2.91
C THR A 272 12.56 -7.63 2.52
N PRO A 273 11.30 -7.33 2.15
CA PRO A 273 10.88 -5.97 1.87
C PRO A 273 11.08 -5.06 3.09
N VAL A 274 11.58 -3.86 2.85
CA VAL A 274 11.65 -2.81 3.87
C VAL A 274 11.53 -1.46 3.19
N ILE A 275 10.68 -0.60 3.75
CA ILE A 275 10.40 0.75 3.26
C ILE A 275 10.72 1.73 4.39
N ALA A 276 11.57 2.71 4.10
CA ALA A 276 11.83 3.82 5.01
C ALA A 276 10.57 4.69 5.15
N GLU A 277 10.09 4.91 6.37
CA GLU A 277 9.02 5.88 6.62
C GLU A 277 9.58 7.16 7.24
N ARG A 278 10.27 7.05 8.38
CA ARG A 278 10.84 8.20 9.08
C ARG A 278 12.10 7.83 9.86
N SER A 279 13.09 8.71 9.84
CA SER A 279 14.28 8.63 10.70
C SER A 279 14.64 10.05 11.12
N THR A 280 14.20 10.42 12.32
CA THR A 280 14.34 11.76 12.87
C THR A 280 15.05 11.74 14.21
N TYR A 281 15.73 12.82 14.55
CA TYR A 281 16.27 13.03 15.89
C TYR A 281 15.67 14.27 16.54
N SER A 282 15.78 14.39 17.86
CA SER A 282 15.58 15.64 18.60
C SER A 282 16.61 15.75 19.72
N ARG A 283 16.95 16.99 20.09
CA ARG A 283 17.90 17.27 21.18
C ARG A 283 17.47 18.52 21.92
N GLN A 284 17.39 18.42 23.24
CA GLN A 284 17.13 19.55 24.13
C GLN A 284 18.18 19.64 25.23
N ALA A 285 18.34 20.83 25.81
CA ALA A 285 19.23 21.01 26.94
C ALA A 285 18.70 20.25 28.16
N GLY A 286 19.49 19.33 28.72
CA GLY A 286 19.20 18.71 30.01
C GLY A 286 19.99 19.37 31.14
N THR A 287 19.71 18.95 32.38
CA THR A 287 20.34 19.49 33.60
C THR A 287 21.85 19.26 33.66
N SER A 288 22.33 18.12 33.16
CA SER A 288 23.75 17.74 33.19
C SER A 288 24.32 17.36 31.82
N ALA A 289 23.47 16.95 30.88
CA ALA A 289 23.83 16.57 29.52
C ALA A 289 22.62 16.78 28.59
N PRO A 290 22.82 16.91 27.27
CA PRO A 290 21.71 16.91 26.31
C PRO A 290 20.78 15.72 26.49
N VAL A 291 19.47 15.97 26.46
CA VAL A 291 18.47 14.91 26.31
C VAL A 291 18.23 14.75 24.82
N ALA A 292 18.57 13.59 24.29
CA ALA A 292 18.43 13.28 22.87
C ALA A 292 17.49 12.10 22.66
N GLN A 293 16.88 12.09 21.49
CA GLN A 293 15.98 11.03 21.05
C GLN A 293 16.13 10.82 19.55
N GLN A 294 16.09 9.57 19.11
CA GLN A 294 16.01 9.17 17.72
C GLN A 294 14.74 8.33 17.55
N ASP A 295 13.89 8.71 16.61
CA ASP A 295 12.64 8.03 16.32
C ASP A 295 12.68 7.46 14.90
N VAL A 296 12.52 6.15 14.79
CA VAL A 296 12.65 5.43 13.52
C VAL A 296 11.38 4.64 13.24
N PHE A 297 10.86 4.83 12.03
CA PHE A 297 9.67 4.18 11.49
C PHE A 297 10.03 3.52 10.16
N VAL A 298 9.67 2.25 10.02
CA VAL A 298 9.80 1.52 8.76
C VAL A 298 8.57 0.65 8.55
N MET A 299 8.26 0.39 7.28
CA MET A 299 7.33 -0.64 6.89
C MET A 299 8.11 -1.90 6.48
N ALA A 300 7.78 -3.04 7.05
CA ALA A 300 8.39 -4.34 6.74
C ALA A 300 7.36 -5.45 7.00
N PRO A 301 7.59 -6.71 6.59
CA PRO A 301 6.67 -7.79 6.92
C PRO A 301 6.34 -7.82 8.42
N PRO A 302 5.08 -8.11 8.81
CA PRO A 302 4.68 -8.21 10.21
C PRO A 302 5.28 -9.46 10.88
N PRO A 303 5.15 -9.61 12.20
CA PRO A 303 5.54 -10.83 12.90
C PRO A 303 5.04 -12.10 12.18
N PRO A 304 5.87 -13.15 12.05
CA PRO A 304 7.08 -13.41 12.84
C PRO A 304 8.38 -12.78 12.30
N ALA A 305 8.33 -11.87 11.32
CA ALA A 305 9.50 -11.09 10.96
C ALA A 305 10.03 -10.27 12.15
N THR A 306 11.29 -9.86 12.07
CA THR A 306 11.95 -8.98 13.04
C THR A 306 12.53 -7.76 12.35
N VAL A 307 12.61 -6.65 13.08
CA VAL A 307 13.27 -5.43 12.65
C VAL A 307 14.17 -4.90 13.77
N THR A 308 15.41 -4.53 13.44
CA THR A 308 16.43 -4.09 14.41
C THR A 308 17.12 -2.81 13.94
N LEU A 309 17.51 -1.96 14.89
CA LEU A 309 18.40 -0.82 14.67
C LEU A 309 19.83 -1.25 15.05
N ASP A 310 20.59 -1.69 14.05
CA ASP A 310 21.91 -2.30 14.22
C ASP A 310 23.00 -1.26 14.56
N SER A 311 22.78 -0.01 14.14
CA SER A 311 23.66 1.10 14.50
C SER A 311 23.50 1.56 15.96
N ASN A 312 22.58 0.96 16.73
CA ASN A 312 22.42 1.22 18.16
C ASN A 312 23.29 0.26 18.99
N ASN A 313 23.81 0.71 20.14
CA ASN A 313 24.55 -0.13 21.08
C ASN A 313 24.00 0.04 22.50
N PRO A 314 23.42 -1.01 23.12
CA PRO A 314 23.18 -2.34 22.56
C PRO A 314 22.19 -2.31 21.37
N LEU A 315 22.18 -3.36 20.56
CA LEU A 315 21.23 -3.49 19.45
C LEU A 315 19.78 -3.28 19.96
N LEU A 316 19.00 -2.51 19.20
CA LEU A 316 17.64 -2.12 19.59
C LEU A 316 16.62 -2.81 18.67
N ASN A 317 15.68 -3.55 19.26
CA ASN A 317 14.57 -4.15 18.52
C ASN A 317 13.45 -3.12 18.30
N PHE A 318 12.85 -3.15 17.12
CA PHE A 318 11.62 -2.43 16.85
C PHE A 318 10.41 -3.16 17.45
N THR A 319 9.33 -2.43 17.61
CA THR A 319 8.02 -2.92 18.03
C THR A 319 7.01 -2.76 16.91
N GLU A 320 6.10 -3.73 16.79
CA GLU A 320 4.98 -3.76 15.84
C GLU A 320 3.71 -4.08 16.64
N ALA A 321 2.64 -3.31 16.44
CA ALA A 321 1.50 -3.31 17.36
C ALA A 321 0.21 -3.95 16.79
N ASN A 322 0.06 -4.02 15.47
CA ASN A 322 -1.24 -4.23 14.84
C ASN A 322 -1.21 -5.24 13.69
N THR A 323 -0.11 -5.99 13.51
CA THR A 323 0.10 -6.98 12.44
C THR A 323 -0.02 -6.43 11.01
N THR A 324 0.17 -5.12 10.86
CA THR A 324 0.12 -4.43 9.55
C THR A 324 1.50 -4.14 8.97
N GLY A 325 2.56 -4.38 9.76
CA GLY A 325 3.94 -4.23 9.28
C GLY A 325 4.53 -2.82 9.48
N HIS A 326 3.89 -1.97 10.28
CA HIS A 326 4.46 -0.70 10.71
C HIS A 326 5.28 -0.87 11.99
N TRP A 327 6.59 -0.71 11.87
CA TRP A 327 7.55 -0.92 12.94
C TRP A 327 8.07 0.40 13.49
N TYR A 328 8.19 0.50 14.82
CA TYR A 328 8.73 1.66 15.51
C TYR A 328 9.81 1.29 16.52
N ALA A 329 10.89 2.08 16.54
CA ALA A 329 11.92 2.05 17.57
C ALA A 329 12.31 3.47 18.01
N GLN A 330 12.69 3.58 19.30
CA GLN A 330 13.21 4.80 19.88
C GLN A 330 14.55 4.56 20.55
N SER A 331 15.55 5.40 20.23
CA SER A 331 16.86 5.39 20.88
C SER A 331 17.12 6.69 21.66
N PRO A 332 17.65 6.62 22.89
CA PRO A 332 18.06 7.81 23.66
C PRO A 332 19.45 8.34 23.26
N ASN A 333 20.08 7.78 22.22
CA ASN A 333 21.43 8.15 21.83
C ASN A 333 21.49 9.60 21.32
N ASN A 334 22.49 10.35 21.80
CA ASN A 334 22.81 11.68 21.29
C ASN A 334 23.72 11.56 20.06
N PRO A 335 23.22 11.79 18.82
CA PRO A 335 24.01 11.57 17.61
C PRO A 335 25.04 12.70 17.38
N THR A 336 26.18 12.33 16.81
CA THR A 336 27.02 13.28 16.06
C THR A 336 26.50 13.34 14.63
N LEU A 337 26.25 14.53 14.11
CA LEU A 337 25.59 14.74 12.82
C LEU A 337 26.59 15.23 11.76
N PRO A 338 26.43 14.87 10.47
CA PRO A 338 25.37 14.00 9.93
C PRO A 338 25.56 12.52 10.33
N SER A 339 24.46 11.77 10.40
CA SER A 339 24.46 10.35 10.75
C SER A 339 23.52 9.56 9.84
N THR A 340 23.85 8.29 9.62
CA THR A 340 23.03 7.32 8.88
C THR A 340 22.84 6.10 9.76
N LEU A 341 21.59 5.82 10.11
CA LEU A 341 21.18 4.64 10.85
C LEU A 341 21.19 3.40 9.95
N GLN A 342 21.46 2.23 10.53
CA GLN A 342 21.37 0.94 9.84
C GLN A 342 20.20 0.15 10.44
N VAL A 343 19.15 -0.05 9.66
CA VAL A 343 17.98 -0.83 10.06
C VAL A 343 18.00 -2.17 9.32
N THR A 344 17.85 -3.28 10.02
CA THR A 344 17.77 -4.60 9.40
C THR A 344 16.39 -5.19 9.57
N ALA A 345 15.77 -5.62 8.47
CA ALA A 345 14.51 -6.36 8.46
C ALA A 345 14.77 -7.81 8.03
N ASP A 346 14.20 -8.76 8.77
CA ASP A 346 14.39 -10.18 8.53
C ASP A 346 13.08 -10.96 8.65
N ASN A 347 12.68 -11.62 7.56
CA ASN A 347 11.44 -12.38 7.45
C ASN A 347 11.68 -13.90 7.27
N HIS A 348 12.88 -14.41 7.56
CA HIS A 348 13.22 -15.82 7.33
C HIS A 348 12.34 -16.80 8.12
N LEU A 349 11.81 -16.38 9.29
CA LEU A 349 10.92 -17.22 10.10
C LEU A 349 9.56 -17.48 9.42
N ALA A 350 9.06 -16.53 8.63
CA ALA A 350 7.83 -16.73 7.86
C ALA A 350 8.11 -17.33 6.47
N ILE A 351 9.23 -16.97 5.86
CA ILE A 351 9.63 -17.37 4.51
C ILE A 351 11.10 -17.77 4.57
N ALA A 352 11.39 -19.07 4.72
CA ALA A 352 12.75 -19.58 4.98
C ALA A 352 13.81 -19.16 3.93
N SER A 353 13.39 -18.89 2.69
CA SER A 353 14.27 -18.42 1.62
C SER A 353 14.50 -16.91 1.64
N SER A 354 13.72 -16.13 2.39
CA SER A 354 13.86 -14.67 2.45
C SER A 354 15.17 -14.27 3.12
N ALA A 355 15.98 -13.48 2.42
CA ALA A 355 17.22 -12.95 2.98
C ALA A 355 16.95 -11.66 3.79
N PRO A 356 17.69 -11.38 4.88
CA PRO A 356 17.59 -10.11 5.59
C PRO A 356 17.99 -8.92 4.69
N THR A 357 17.37 -7.76 4.91
CA THR A 357 17.69 -6.52 4.20
C THR A 357 18.19 -5.48 5.18
N ILE A 358 19.36 -4.91 4.89
CA ILE A 358 19.92 -3.76 5.62
C ILE A 358 19.55 -2.49 4.85
N LEU A 359 18.81 -1.60 5.51
CA LEU A 359 18.35 -0.32 5.01
C LEU A 359 19.11 0.83 5.69
N PRO A 360 19.97 1.56 4.95
CA PRO A 360 20.56 2.79 5.46
C PRO A 360 19.52 3.92 5.47
N MET A 361 19.33 4.55 6.62
CA MET A 361 18.39 5.67 6.79
C MET A 361 19.13 6.91 7.32
N PRO A 362 19.22 8.01 6.54
CA PRO A 362 19.73 9.27 7.05
C PRO A 362 18.95 9.72 8.29
N LEU A 363 19.67 10.14 9.34
CA LEU A 363 19.07 10.71 10.53
C LEU A 363 18.89 12.21 10.31
N THR A 364 17.66 12.66 10.27
CA THR A 364 17.31 14.03 9.85
C THR A 364 16.64 14.84 10.96
N ASP A 365 16.69 16.16 10.85
CA ASP A 365 16.02 17.06 11.79
C ASP A 365 14.49 17.05 11.56
N LEU A 366 13.70 17.08 12.63
CA LEU A 366 12.28 17.33 12.54
C LEU A 366 12.03 18.85 12.51
N VAL A 367 11.73 19.36 11.31
CA VAL A 367 11.34 20.76 11.08
C VAL A 367 9.82 20.90 11.19
N THR A 368 9.34 22.02 11.74
CA THR A 368 7.91 22.33 11.79
C THR A 368 7.69 23.81 11.48
N ILE A 369 6.87 24.12 10.49
CA ILE A 369 6.43 25.48 10.16
C ILE A 369 5.20 25.79 11.02
N SER A 370 5.32 26.79 11.90
CA SER A 370 4.19 27.24 12.73
C SER A 370 3.47 28.43 12.12
N ARG A 371 4.06 29.10 11.12
CA ARG A 371 3.47 30.22 10.41
C ARG A 371 4.03 30.35 9.00
N ALA A 372 3.14 30.48 8.03
CA ALA A 372 3.43 30.83 6.64
C ALA A 372 2.35 31.79 6.14
N GLU A 373 2.64 33.09 6.17
CA GLU A 373 1.66 34.13 5.84
C GLU A 373 2.21 35.13 4.84
N TYR A 374 1.39 35.56 3.89
CA TYR A 374 1.71 36.65 2.97
C TYR A 374 0.72 37.81 3.14
N SER A 375 1.25 39.01 3.38
CA SER A 375 0.46 40.23 3.54
C SER A 375 0.31 40.96 2.20
N LEU A 376 -0.94 41.15 1.76
CA LEU A 376 -1.25 41.90 0.53
C LEU A 376 -0.92 43.40 0.66
N SER A 377 -1.12 43.99 1.84
CA SER A 377 -0.83 45.41 2.08
C SER A 377 0.66 45.75 2.02
N THR A 378 1.53 44.82 2.42
CA THR A 378 2.99 45.07 2.50
C THR A 378 3.80 44.32 1.43
N GLY A 379 3.22 43.33 0.76
CA GLY A 379 3.91 42.44 -0.17
C GLY A 379 4.97 41.56 0.50
N GLN A 380 4.88 41.35 1.83
CA GLN A 380 5.84 40.55 2.58
C GLN A 380 5.30 39.16 2.92
N ILE A 381 6.18 38.17 2.83
CA ILE A 381 5.97 36.84 3.40
C ILE A 381 6.64 36.77 4.78
N THR A 382 5.93 36.22 5.75
CA THR A 382 6.43 35.89 7.09
C THR A 382 6.39 34.38 7.28
N ILE A 383 7.54 33.81 7.61
CA ILE A 383 7.71 32.38 7.86
C ILE A 383 8.31 32.21 9.27
N VAL A 384 7.70 31.35 10.08
CA VAL A 384 8.24 30.92 11.37
C VAL A 384 8.30 29.40 11.37
N ALA A 385 9.47 28.85 11.69
CA ALA A 385 9.68 27.41 11.76
C ALA A 385 10.60 27.04 12.93
N SER A 386 10.46 25.83 13.43
CA SER A 386 11.31 25.27 14.48
C SER A 386 12.09 24.07 13.98
N THR A 387 13.31 23.91 14.50
CA THR A 387 14.10 22.68 14.46
C THR A 387 13.88 21.90 15.76
N SER A 388 14.00 20.58 15.70
CA SER A 388 13.99 19.69 16.87
C SER A 388 15.34 19.62 17.60
N ASP A 389 16.35 20.31 17.08
CA ASP A 389 17.69 20.41 17.65
C ASP A 389 17.90 21.73 18.38
N GLU A 390 17.51 21.78 19.65
CA GLU A 390 17.66 22.98 20.48
C GLU A 390 19.10 23.16 20.99
N THR A 391 19.90 22.10 20.93
CA THR A 391 21.27 22.08 21.47
C THR A 391 22.29 22.69 20.53
N SER A 392 22.13 22.45 19.22
CA SER A 392 22.96 23.05 18.17
C SER A 392 22.07 23.41 16.98
N PRO A 393 21.24 24.48 17.07
CA PRO A 393 20.21 24.78 16.09
C PRO A 393 20.76 24.94 14.65
N PRO A 394 20.39 24.06 13.70
CA PRO A 394 20.86 24.12 12.31
C PRO A 394 20.40 25.37 11.58
N VAL A 395 21.02 25.64 10.42
CA VAL A 395 20.52 26.68 9.52
C VAL A 395 19.21 26.19 8.89
N LEU A 396 18.16 27.02 8.96
CA LEU A 396 16.89 26.76 8.29
C LEU A 396 16.78 27.67 7.06
N THR A 397 16.37 27.10 5.92
CA THR A 397 16.21 27.82 4.64
C THR A 397 14.83 27.58 4.05
N ALA A 398 14.20 28.65 3.57
CA ALA A 398 12.89 28.62 2.92
C ALA A 398 13.00 28.67 1.39
N THR A 399 12.18 27.85 0.74
CA THR A 399 11.90 27.90 -0.70
C THR A 399 10.40 27.94 -0.94
N SER A 400 9.95 28.34 -2.14
CA SER A 400 8.58 28.09 -2.59
C SER A 400 8.34 26.57 -2.76
N GLY A 401 7.08 26.17 -2.92
CA GLY A 401 6.72 24.79 -3.30
C GLY A 401 7.31 24.34 -4.64
N THR A 402 7.72 25.28 -5.50
CA THR A 402 8.43 25.00 -6.77
C THR A 402 9.96 25.01 -6.63
N GLY A 403 10.49 25.19 -5.42
CA GLY A 403 11.93 25.19 -5.14
C GLY A 403 12.65 26.53 -5.36
N ILE A 404 11.94 27.63 -5.59
CA ILE A 404 12.55 28.96 -5.72
C ILE A 404 13.00 29.44 -4.33
N ALA A 405 14.24 29.87 -4.19
CA ALA A 405 14.78 30.36 -2.93
C ALA A 405 14.02 31.61 -2.42
N ILE A 406 13.62 31.58 -1.15
CA ILE A 406 13.02 32.73 -0.45
C ILE A 406 14.06 33.37 0.48
N GLY A 407 14.76 32.56 1.29
CA GLY A 407 15.83 33.05 2.16
C GLY A 407 16.15 32.13 3.34
N ALA A 408 17.20 32.45 4.08
CA ALA A 408 17.51 31.80 5.34
C ALA A 408 16.69 32.42 6.48
N LEU A 409 16.18 31.58 7.38
CA LEU A 409 15.51 32.05 8.59
C LEU A 409 16.56 32.46 9.62
N SER A 410 16.29 33.56 10.31
CA SER A 410 17.13 34.15 11.34
C SER A 410 16.68 33.76 12.75
N GLY A 411 17.63 33.68 13.69
CA GLY A 411 17.40 33.30 15.08
C GLY A 411 18.47 32.34 15.60
N ASP A 412 18.88 32.55 16.85
CA ASP A 412 19.93 31.75 17.52
C ASP A 412 19.38 30.49 18.19
N GLY A 413 18.07 30.43 18.43
CA GLY A 413 17.39 29.30 19.07
C GLY A 413 16.80 28.30 18.08
N ALA A 414 16.03 27.36 18.63
CA ALA A 414 15.33 26.34 17.85
C ALA A 414 14.24 26.93 16.94
N VAL A 415 13.59 28.03 17.36
CA VAL A 415 12.61 28.75 16.55
C VAL A 415 13.31 29.85 15.76
N LYS A 416 13.10 29.87 14.45
CA LYS A 416 13.67 30.84 13.52
C LYS A 416 12.58 31.51 12.70
N SER A 417 12.85 32.72 12.23
CA SER A 417 11.89 33.50 11.47
C SER A 417 12.51 34.21 10.26
N LEU A 418 11.70 34.40 9.23
CA LEU A 418 12.03 35.17 8.04
C LEU A 418 10.84 36.09 7.73
N ALA A 419 11.12 37.37 7.53
CA ALA A 419 10.19 38.31 6.92
C ALA A 419 10.89 38.95 5.73
N THR A 420 10.34 38.78 4.52
CA THR A 420 10.96 39.31 3.30
C THR A 420 9.91 39.67 2.26
N GLY A 421 10.23 40.64 1.39
CA GLY A 421 9.36 41.02 0.28
C GLY A 421 9.33 39.94 -0.80
N ILE A 422 8.13 39.62 -1.30
CA ILE A 422 7.91 38.73 -2.45
C ILE A 422 7.05 39.48 -3.48
N SER A 423 7.49 39.47 -4.73
CA SER A 423 6.83 40.13 -5.87
C SER A 423 6.98 39.27 -7.13
N PRO A 424 6.01 39.28 -8.07
CA PRO A 424 4.74 40.02 -8.05
C PRO A 424 3.58 39.29 -7.38
N ILE A 425 3.72 37.98 -7.11
CA ILE A 425 2.67 37.14 -6.53
C ILE A 425 3.23 36.28 -5.39
N PRO A 426 2.44 36.00 -4.35
CA PRO A 426 2.84 35.05 -3.31
C PRO A 426 2.97 33.63 -3.85
N PRO A 427 3.88 32.80 -3.30
CA PRO A 427 3.86 31.37 -3.57
C PRO A 427 2.64 30.73 -2.89
N ALA A 428 2.10 29.66 -3.50
CA ALA A 428 1.01 28.89 -2.88
C ALA A 428 1.49 28.14 -1.62
N GLN A 429 2.70 27.59 -1.65
CA GLN A 429 3.31 26.85 -0.55
C GLN A 429 4.73 27.35 -0.27
N VAL A 430 5.17 27.19 0.97
CA VAL A 430 6.56 27.33 1.37
C VAL A 430 7.08 26.03 1.96
N ARG A 431 8.34 25.72 1.65
CA ARG A 431 9.07 24.59 2.23
C ARG A 431 10.26 25.12 3.01
N VAL A 432 10.40 24.71 4.27
CA VAL A 432 11.57 25.05 5.12
C VAL A 432 12.41 23.80 5.30
N SER A 433 13.71 23.87 5.01
CA SER A 433 14.67 22.76 5.12
C SER A 433 15.77 23.07 6.12
N SER A 434 16.21 22.05 6.87
CA SER A 434 17.32 22.13 7.81
C SER A 434 18.65 21.72 7.17
N SER A 435 19.76 22.35 7.58
CA SER A 435 21.10 21.98 7.14
C SER A 435 21.54 20.58 7.59
N ASN A 436 20.86 20.00 8.58
CA ASN A 436 21.05 18.62 9.02
C ASN A 436 20.08 17.63 8.34
N GLY A 437 19.44 18.05 7.25
CA GLY A 437 18.40 17.28 6.57
C GLY A 437 17.03 17.43 7.24
N GLY A 438 15.97 17.00 6.56
CA GLY A 438 14.59 17.19 7.03
C GLY A 438 13.98 18.52 6.60
N SER A 439 12.66 18.55 6.51
CA SER A 439 11.91 19.71 6.05
C SER A 439 10.44 19.63 6.40
N ASP A 440 9.77 20.77 6.36
CA ASP A 440 8.32 20.86 6.42
C ASP A 440 7.79 21.73 5.27
N THR A 441 6.54 21.54 4.86
CA THR A 441 5.88 22.29 3.78
C THR A 441 4.47 22.67 4.19
N GLU A 442 4.16 23.95 4.07
CA GLU A 442 2.85 24.50 4.44
C GLU A 442 2.29 25.39 3.32
N GLU A 443 0.96 25.41 3.22
CA GLU A 443 0.24 26.39 2.39
C GLU A 443 0.42 27.79 2.96
N VAL A 444 0.55 28.78 2.08
CA VAL A 444 0.69 30.18 2.48
C VAL A 444 -0.68 30.80 2.69
N VAL A 445 -0.93 31.23 3.91
CA VAL A 445 -2.15 31.96 4.26
C VAL A 445 -2.03 33.41 3.77
N ILE A 446 -3.00 33.84 2.96
CA ILE A 446 -3.06 35.23 2.51
C ILE A 446 -3.78 36.08 3.55
N VAL A 447 -3.09 37.10 4.04
CA VAL A 447 -3.60 38.07 5.02
C VAL A 447 -3.64 39.46 4.39
N GLN A 448 -4.51 40.34 4.92
CA GLN A 448 -4.65 41.71 4.42
C GLN A 448 -3.49 42.61 4.83
#